data_AF-A0A966EIV0-F1
#
_entry.id   AF-A0A966EIV0-F1
#
_cell.length_a   1.000
_cell.length_b   1.000
_cell.length_c   1.000
_cell.angle_alpha   90.00
_cell.angle_beta   90.00
_cell.angle_gamma   90.00
#
_symmetry.space_group_name_H-M   'P 1'
#
loop_
_entity.id
_entity.type
_entity.pdbx_description
1 polymer ?
#
loop_
_entity_poly.entity_id
_entity_poly.type
_entity_poly.pdbx_seq_one_letter_code
_entity_poly.pdbx_strand_id
1 'polypeptide(L)'
;MPRKNKSALIVFARDPVMGQVKTRLNQFLDLQTICELYTCFLSDSLSTVSSIESVDCFAGIYPSSASGYFERLNPSLPLRTFIQEGKDLGDRMKNTFSARFSEGYEQVVIIGADSPSLPAAYIKQAFDFKQDVVLGPSVDGGYYLIGMREKLINLFDGITWGSSNVLKETHSRLKSNGVTLGLLPVWYDVDRPDDLIFLKDHLELMASVGKKEGVLTHDFLSTVSF
;
A
#
# COMPACT_ATOMS: atom_id res chain seq x y z
N MET A 1 21.50 -2.11 -3.35
CA MET A 1 21.64 -1.41 -4.66
C MET A 1 21.73 0.08 -4.41
N PRO A 2 22.59 0.82 -5.14
CA PRO A 2 22.65 2.28 -5.06
C PRO A 2 21.35 2.89 -5.58
N ARG A 3 21.04 4.12 -5.12
CA ARG A 3 19.94 4.93 -5.65
C ARG A 3 20.11 5.10 -7.17
N LYS A 4 19.08 4.76 -7.96
CA LYS A 4 19.09 4.93 -9.42
C LYS A 4 18.22 6.08 -9.88
N ASN A 5 17.13 6.34 -9.15
CA ASN A 5 16.13 7.35 -9.50
C ASN A 5 16.03 8.44 -8.43
N LYS A 6 15.35 9.53 -8.78
CA LYS A 6 14.99 10.62 -7.84
C LYS A 6 13.78 10.28 -6.99
N SER A 7 12.99 9.28 -7.39
CA SER A 7 11.71 8.96 -6.79
C SER A 7 11.73 7.57 -6.15
N ALA A 8 11.12 7.43 -4.97
CA ALA A 8 10.99 6.18 -4.24
C ALA A 8 9.52 5.77 -4.12
N LEU A 9 9.23 4.49 -4.42
CA LEU A 9 7.92 3.88 -4.23
C LEU A 9 8.03 2.78 -3.17
N ILE A 10 7.22 2.88 -2.12
CA ILE A 10 7.26 1.97 -0.97
C ILE A 10 5.91 1.29 -0.83
N VAL A 11 5.90 -0.03 -0.76
CA VAL A 11 4.75 -0.82 -0.29
C VAL A 11 4.91 -1.05 1.20
N PHE A 12 3.94 -0.58 1.99
CA PHE A 12 3.80 -0.97 3.38
C PHE A 12 3.02 -2.28 3.46
N ALA A 13 3.70 -3.31 3.95
CA ALA A 13 3.17 -4.65 4.07
C ALA A 13 3.33 -5.17 5.50
N ARG A 14 2.40 -6.04 5.90
CA ARG A 14 2.62 -6.94 7.02
C ARG A 14 3.33 -8.19 6.53
N ASP A 15 4.07 -8.83 7.42
CA ASP A 15 4.61 -10.15 7.17
C ASP A 15 3.48 -11.19 7.16
N PRO A 16 3.35 -12.03 6.11
CA PRO A 16 2.26 -13.00 5.98
C PRO A 16 2.46 -14.17 6.94
N VAL A 17 2.18 -13.93 8.21
CA VAL A 17 2.17 -14.96 9.26
C VAL A 17 0.73 -15.35 9.57
N MET A 18 0.46 -16.66 9.53
CA MET A 18 -0.86 -17.23 9.80
C MET A 18 -1.41 -16.70 11.14
N GLY A 19 -2.66 -16.22 11.12
CA GLY A 19 -3.34 -15.63 12.28
C GLY A 19 -2.93 -14.19 12.64
N GLN A 20 -1.99 -13.57 11.92
CA GLN A 20 -1.53 -12.19 12.19
C GLN A 20 -1.92 -11.16 11.12
N VAL A 21 -2.49 -11.64 10.00
CA VAL A 21 -2.92 -10.83 8.85
C VAL A 21 -4.41 -10.99 8.62
N LYS A 22 -5.05 -9.92 8.13
CA LYS A 22 -6.49 -9.88 7.78
C LYS A 22 -7.41 -10.53 8.83
N THR A 23 -7.13 -10.30 10.11
CA THR A 23 -7.83 -10.97 11.24
C THR A 23 -9.33 -10.69 11.31
N ARG A 24 -9.81 -9.63 10.64
CA ARG A 24 -11.24 -9.33 10.47
C ARG A 24 -11.96 -10.33 9.56
N LEU A 25 -11.24 -11.13 8.78
CA LEU A 25 -11.78 -12.21 7.96
C LEU A 25 -11.90 -13.55 8.70
N ASN A 26 -11.39 -13.65 9.94
CA ASN A 26 -11.39 -14.90 10.72
C ASN A 26 -12.79 -15.49 10.99
N GLN A 27 -13.85 -14.69 10.88
CA GLN A 27 -15.23 -15.15 11.01
C GLN A 27 -15.80 -15.76 9.72
N PHE A 28 -15.08 -15.59 8.60
CA PHE A 28 -15.55 -15.90 7.26
C PHE A 28 -14.70 -16.97 6.58
N LEU A 29 -13.39 -16.99 6.85
CA LEU A 29 -12.43 -17.96 6.30
C LEU A 29 -11.55 -18.52 7.42
N ASP A 30 -10.98 -19.71 7.19
CA ASP A 30 -9.99 -20.27 8.10
C ASP A 30 -8.63 -19.54 8.00
N LEU A 31 -7.79 -19.70 9.02
CA LEU A 31 -6.54 -18.95 9.14
C LEU A 31 -5.54 -19.24 8.01
N GLN A 32 -5.54 -20.44 7.45
CA GLN A 32 -4.65 -20.81 6.36
C GLN A 32 -5.09 -20.11 5.07
N THR A 33 -6.37 -20.22 4.73
CA THR A 33 -6.95 -19.54 3.55
C THR A 33 -6.75 -18.02 3.61
N ILE A 34 -6.89 -17.40 4.80
CA ILE A 34 -6.64 -15.96 4.98
C ILE A 34 -5.17 -15.61 4.72
N CYS A 35 -4.24 -16.42 5.21
CA CYS A 35 -2.81 -16.18 5.03
C CYS A 35 -2.39 -16.33 3.56
N GLU A 36 -2.92 -17.34 2.87
CA GLU A 36 -2.70 -17.57 1.43
C GLU A 36 -3.30 -16.43 0.60
N LEU A 37 -4.53 -16.00 0.90
CA LEU A 37 -5.18 -14.84 0.30
C LEU A 37 -4.31 -13.58 0.42
N TYR A 38 -3.84 -13.27 1.62
CA TYR A 38 -2.99 -12.11 1.85
C TYR A 38 -1.64 -12.23 1.14
N THR A 39 -1.12 -13.45 1.00
CA THR A 39 0.11 -13.71 0.23
C THR A 39 -0.11 -13.40 -1.26
N CYS A 40 -1.28 -13.72 -1.82
CA CYS A 40 -1.67 -13.28 -3.17
C CYS A 40 -1.74 -11.75 -3.25
N PHE A 41 -2.32 -11.07 -2.25
CA PHE A 41 -2.40 -9.61 -2.24
C PHE A 41 -1.02 -8.95 -2.28
N LEU A 42 -0.09 -9.45 -1.46
CA LEU A 42 1.30 -9.00 -1.46
C LEU A 42 1.94 -9.20 -2.83
N SER A 43 1.73 -10.37 -3.44
CA SER A 43 2.37 -10.73 -4.70
C SER A 43 1.89 -9.86 -5.86
N ASP A 44 0.57 -9.61 -5.94
CA ASP A 44 -0.01 -8.69 -6.93
C ASP A 44 0.43 -7.24 -6.71
N SER A 45 0.48 -6.78 -5.46
CA SER A 45 0.94 -5.43 -5.11
C SER A 45 2.42 -5.23 -5.45
N LEU A 46 3.28 -6.19 -5.13
CA LEU A 46 4.71 -6.14 -5.44
C LEU A 46 4.97 -6.22 -6.94
N SER A 47 4.21 -7.03 -7.68
CA SER A 47 4.26 -7.07 -9.15
C SER A 47 3.90 -5.71 -9.75
N THR A 48 2.80 -5.12 -9.28
CA THR A 48 2.33 -3.81 -9.73
C THR A 48 3.37 -2.72 -9.47
N VAL A 49 3.92 -2.64 -8.25
CA VAL A 49 4.96 -1.68 -7.89
C VAL A 49 6.23 -1.88 -8.71
N SER A 50 6.66 -3.12 -8.90
CA SER A 50 7.88 -3.42 -9.65
C SER A 50 7.75 -3.13 -11.16
N SER A 51 6.52 -2.96 -11.67
CA SER A 51 6.25 -2.54 -13.05
C SER A 51 6.33 -1.01 -13.27
N ILE A 52 6.44 -0.23 -12.19
CA ILE A 52 6.53 1.22 -12.28
C ILE A 52 7.97 1.61 -12.65
N GLU A 53 8.13 2.24 -13.80
CA GLU A 53 9.42 2.73 -14.27
C GLU A 53 9.83 4.03 -13.58
N SER A 54 11.12 4.38 -13.68
CA SER A 54 11.69 5.64 -13.17
C SER A 54 11.54 5.88 -11.66
N VAL A 55 11.28 4.82 -10.89
CA VAL A 55 11.24 4.84 -9.43
C VAL A 55 12.10 3.73 -8.85
N ASP A 56 12.67 3.98 -7.68
CA ASP A 56 13.29 2.93 -6.89
C ASP A 56 12.25 2.30 -5.96
N CYS A 57 12.07 0.98 -6.03
CA CYS A 57 11.03 0.27 -5.29
C CYS A 57 11.52 -0.28 -3.95
N PHE A 58 10.66 -0.21 -2.94
CA PHE A 58 10.88 -0.78 -1.62
C PHE A 58 9.65 -1.51 -1.07
N ALA A 59 9.88 -2.49 -0.20
CA ALA A 59 8.87 -3.07 0.68
C ALA A 59 9.26 -2.79 2.14
N GLY A 60 8.41 -2.02 2.84
CA GLY A 60 8.50 -1.84 4.28
C GLY A 60 7.70 -2.93 4.98
N ILE A 61 8.35 -3.78 5.75
CA ILE A 61 7.77 -4.97 6.38
C ILE A 61 7.47 -4.69 7.85
N TYR A 62 6.29 -5.08 8.32
CA TYR A 62 5.89 -4.96 9.72
C TYR A 62 5.35 -6.29 10.28
N PRO A 63 5.65 -6.64 11.55
CA PRO A 63 6.61 -6.00 12.47
C PRO A 63 8.06 -6.50 12.27
N SER A 64 8.23 -7.63 11.58
CA SER A 64 9.50 -8.31 11.29
C SER A 64 9.33 -9.15 10.02
N SER A 65 10.40 -9.74 9.49
CA SER A 65 10.34 -10.67 8.35
C SER A 65 10.56 -12.11 8.83
N ALA A 66 9.56 -12.70 9.48
CA ALA A 66 9.63 -14.02 10.12
C ALA A 66 9.02 -15.14 9.26
N SER A 67 8.10 -14.83 8.34
CA SER A 67 7.45 -15.80 7.45
C SER A 67 8.39 -16.39 6.39
N GLY A 68 9.53 -15.74 6.15
CA GLY A 68 10.44 -16.06 5.05
C GLY A 68 9.92 -15.61 3.68
N TYR A 69 8.74 -14.98 3.58
CA TYR A 69 8.13 -14.60 2.30
C TYR A 69 9.02 -13.63 1.53
N PHE A 70 9.50 -12.57 2.20
CA PHE A 70 10.30 -11.53 1.56
C PHE A 70 11.71 -12.00 1.18
N GLU A 71 12.27 -12.99 1.90
CA GLU A 71 13.56 -13.62 1.60
C GLU A 71 13.49 -14.54 0.38
N ARG A 72 12.30 -15.09 0.08
CA ARG A 72 12.06 -15.95 -1.09
C ARG A 72 11.69 -15.18 -2.35
N LEU A 73 11.55 -13.85 -2.28
CA LEU A 73 11.30 -13.03 -3.46
C LEU A 73 12.42 -13.22 -4.49
N ASN A 74 12.05 -13.17 -5.77
CA ASN A 74 13.00 -13.30 -6.86
C ASN A 74 14.12 -12.25 -6.70
N PRO A 75 15.40 -12.65 -6.57
CA PRO A 75 16.51 -11.70 -6.42
C PRO A 75 16.68 -10.73 -7.59
N SER A 76 16.08 -11.03 -8.74
CA SER A 76 16.06 -10.18 -9.93
C SER A 76 15.01 -9.06 -9.84
N LEU A 77 14.08 -9.13 -8.89
CA LEU A 77 13.08 -8.09 -8.67
C LEU A 77 13.81 -6.82 -8.19
N PRO A 78 13.59 -5.64 -8.81
CA PRO A 78 14.27 -4.40 -8.44
C PRO A 78 13.68 -3.78 -7.16
N LEU A 79 13.54 -4.58 -6.10
CA LEU A 79 12.87 -4.26 -4.86
C LEU A 79 13.85 -4.38 -3.68
N ARG A 80 13.88 -3.36 -2.82
CA ARG A 80 14.62 -3.40 -1.55
C ARG A 80 13.68 -3.58 -0.37
N THR A 81 14.06 -4.39 0.61
CA THR A 81 13.25 -4.59 1.82
C THR A 81 13.84 -3.83 3.00
N PHE A 82 12.99 -3.42 3.93
CA PHE A 82 13.39 -2.89 5.25
C PHE A 82 12.29 -3.16 6.27
N ILE A 83 12.63 -3.14 7.56
CA ILE A 83 11.63 -3.24 8.64
C ILE A 83 11.09 -1.86 8.96
N GLN A 84 9.77 -1.72 9.04
CA GLN A 84 9.13 -0.46 9.41
C GLN A 84 9.37 -0.15 10.90
N GLU A 85 9.80 1.08 11.20
CA GLU A 85 10.12 1.51 12.57
C GLU A 85 9.16 2.61 13.04
N GLY A 86 8.54 2.44 14.21
CA GLY A 86 7.59 3.41 14.77
C GLY A 86 6.56 2.77 15.70
N LYS A 87 5.98 3.55 16.61
CA LYS A 87 5.03 3.03 17.62
C LYS A 87 3.65 2.77 17.01
N ASP A 88 3.24 3.59 16.06
CA ASP A 88 2.00 3.47 15.32
C ASP A 88 2.22 3.61 13.80
N LEU A 89 1.14 3.63 13.02
CA LEU A 89 1.22 3.75 11.57
C LEU A 89 1.79 5.11 11.11
N GLY A 90 1.42 6.19 11.80
CA GLY A 90 1.91 7.53 11.51
C GLY A 90 3.41 7.66 11.73
N ASP A 91 3.91 7.15 12.86
CA ASP A 91 5.34 7.09 13.16
C ASP A 91 6.11 6.30 12.08
N ARG A 92 5.58 5.14 11.66
CA ARG A 92 6.23 4.32 10.61
C ARG A 92 6.31 5.04 9.27
N MET A 93 5.25 5.74 8.87
CA MET A 93 5.27 6.56 7.66
C MET A 93 6.24 7.72 7.80
N LYS A 94 6.20 8.46 8.91
CA LYS A 94 7.10 9.59 9.20
C LYS A 94 8.57 9.19 9.12
N ASN A 95 8.93 8.08 9.76
CA ASN A 95 10.30 7.55 9.75
C ASN A 95 10.72 7.09 8.35
N THR A 96 9.79 6.47 7.59
CA THR A 96 10.06 6.07 6.20
C THR A 96 10.33 7.28 5.31
N PHE A 97 9.48 8.31 5.36
CA PHE A 97 9.70 9.55 4.63
C PHE A 97 11.03 10.20 5.01
N SER A 98 11.30 10.35 6.31
CA SER A 98 12.55 10.91 6.82
C SER A 98 13.78 10.17 6.27
N ALA A 99 13.78 8.83 6.35
CA ALA A 99 14.88 8.01 5.85
C ALA A 99 15.08 8.17 4.33
N ARG A 100 14.01 8.09 3.54
CA ARG A 100 14.11 8.24 2.07
C ARG A 100 14.55 9.64 1.66
N PHE A 101 14.05 10.70 2.31
CA PHE A 101 14.55 12.05 2.03
C PHE A 101 16.03 12.21 2.42
N SER A 102 16.49 11.58 3.50
CA SER A 102 17.91 11.60 3.89
C SER A 102 18.83 10.85 2.92
N GLU A 103 18.29 9.86 2.20
CA GLU A 103 18.96 9.18 1.07
C GLU A 103 18.92 10.02 -0.23
N GLY A 104 18.30 11.20 -0.18
CA GLY A 104 18.23 12.20 -1.23
C GLY A 104 17.20 11.91 -2.34
N TYR A 105 16.16 11.12 -2.06
CA TYR A 105 14.99 11.08 -2.94
C TYR A 105 14.26 12.43 -2.89
N GLU A 106 13.75 12.88 -4.03
CA GLU A 106 13.00 14.13 -4.18
C GLU A 106 11.48 13.89 -4.14
N GLN A 107 11.03 12.67 -4.44
CA GLN A 107 9.64 12.26 -4.32
C GLN A 107 9.57 10.91 -3.65
N VAL A 108 8.71 10.78 -2.66
CA VAL A 108 8.52 9.53 -1.91
C VAL A 108 7.03 9.24 -1.89
N VAL A 109 6.65 8.02 -2.27
CA VAL A 109 5.25 7.55 -2.27
C VAL A 109 5.18 6.26 -1.47
N ILE A 110 4.23 6.20 -0.53
CA ILE A 110 3.90 5.01 0.24
C ILE A 110 2.50 4.55 -0.16
N ILE A 111 2.35 3.25 -0.44
CA ILE A 111 1.06 2.59 -0.63
C ILE A 111 0.86 1.45 0.38
N GLY A 112 -0.39 1.12 0.70
CA GLY A 112 -0.73 -0.11 1.41
C GLY A 112 -0.68 -1.35 0.52
N ALA A 113 -0.62 -2.54 1.12
CA ALA A 113 -0.70 -3.82 0.42
C ALA A 113 -2.09 -4.49 0.51
N ASP A 114 -3.10 -3.73 0.93
CA ASP A 114 -4.46 -4.22 1.19
C ASP A 114 -5.41 -4.04 -0.01
N SER A 115 -4.87 -3.55 -1.14
CA SER A 115 -5.57 -3.21 -2.38
C SER A 115 -4.95 -3.95 -3.59
N PRO A 116 -5.12 -5.29 -3.72
CA PRO A 116 -4.44 -6.09 -4.76
C PRO A 116 -4.84 -5.73 -6.20
N SER A 117 -6.01 -5.10 -6.36
CA SER A 117 -6.56 -4.65 -7.64
C SER A 117 -6.18 -3.20 -7.98
N LEU A 118 -5.35 -2.52 -7.17
CA LEU A 118 -5.01 -1.10 -7.34
C LEU A 118 -4.37 -0.86 -8.73
N PRO A 119 -4.96 0.00 -9.57
CA PRO A 119 -4.40 0.25 -10.90
C PRO A 119 -3.03 0.93 -10.84
N ALA A 120 -2.06 0.39 -11.60
CA ALA A 120 -0.74 1.00 -11.76
C ALA A 120 -0.82 2.47 -12.24
N ALA A 121 -1.85 2.82 -13.02
CA ALA A 121 -2.07 4.18 -13.48
C ALA A 121 -2.28 5.18 -12.32
N TYR A 122 -2.90 4.75 -11.22
CA TYR A 122 -3.12 5.62 -10.05
C TYR A 122 -1.80 5.85 -9.30
N ILE A 123 -0.96 4.81 -9.20
CA ILE A 123 0.38 4.92 -8.64
C ILE A 123 1.25 5.86 -9.49
N LYS A 124 1.18 5.76 -10.83
CA LYS A 124 1.92 6.66 -11.74
C LYS A 124 1.51 8.12 -11.56
N GLN A 125 0.20 8.41 -11.47
CA GLN A 125 -0.30 9.77 -11.21
C GLN A 125 0.25 10.36 -9.90
N ALA A 126 0.55 9.53 -8.90
CA ALA A 126 1.17 9.96 -7.65
C ALA A 126 2.60 10.49 -7.81
N PHE A 127 3.26 10.30 -8.96
CA PHE A 127 4.58 10.88 -9.25
C PHE A 127 4.49 12.11 -10.15
N ASP A 128 3.35 12.35 -10.80
CA ASP A 128 3.12 13.50 -11.69
C ASP A 128 2.62 14.76 -10.97
N PHE A 129 2.21 14.62 -9.69
CA PHE A 129 1.67 15.70 -8.87
C PHE A 129 2.67 16.87 -8.69
N LYS A 130 2.12 18.08 -8.51
CA LYS A 130 2.90 19.31 -8.28
C LYS A 130 2.78 19.86 -6.87
N GLN A 131 1.78 19.39 -6.14
CA GLN A 131 1.49 19.76 -4.77
C GLN A 131 2.59 19.25 -3.82
N ASP A 132 2.54 19.71 -2.59
CA ASP A 132 3.47 19.29 -1.54
C ASP A 132 3.18 17.85 -1.08
N VAL A 133 1.88 17.52 -1.01
CA VAL A 133 1.36 16.20 -0.64
C VAL A 133 0.35 15.72 -1.67
N VAL A 134 0.33 14.42 -1.93
CA VAL A 134 -0.73 13.75 -2.69
C VAL A 134 -1.33 12.61 -1.86
N LEU A 135 -2.65 12.45 -1.89
CA LEU A 135 -3.35 11.34 -1.23
C LEU A 135 -4.21 10.59 -2.25
N GLY A 136 -4.24 9.26 -2.13
CA GLY A 136 -5.20 8.39 -2.78
C GLY A 136 -6.32 8.00 -1.81
N PRO A 137 -7.51 8.60 -1.89
CA PRO A 137 -8.60 8.33 -0.94
C PRO A 137 -9.04 6.86 -0.97
N SER A 138 -9.23 6.26 0.20
CA SER A 138 -9.85 4.94 0.36
C SER A 138 -11.31 5.08 0.81
N VAL A 139 -12.19 4.17 0.38
CA VAL A 139 -13.63 4.18 0.70
C VAL A 139 -13.89 4.09 2.22
N ASP A 140 -12.97 3.51 2.99
CA ASP A 140 -13.08 3.37 4.44
C ASP A 140 -12.87 4.68 5.23
N GLY A 141 -12.52 5.77 4.53
CA GLY A 141 -12.23 7.08 5.11
C GLY A 141 -10.75 7.35 5.40
N GLY A 142 -9.88 6.39 5.07
CA GLY A 142 -8.43 6.54 5.02
C GLY A 142 -7.91 6.92 3.64
N TYR A 143 -6.68 6.47 3.36
CA TYR A 143 -6.06 6.60 2.04
C TYR A 143 -5.16 5.39 1.77
N TYR A 144 -5.28 4.83 0.57
CA TYR A 144 -4.44 3.72 0.12
C TYR A 144 -3.03 4.17 -0.30
N LEU A 145 -2.85 5.49 -0.52
CA LEU A 145 -1.61 6.10 -0.98
C LEU A 145 -1.37 7.46 -0.32
N ILE A 146 -0.13 7.71 0.08
CA ILE A 146 0.38 9.04 0.45
C ILE A 146 1.72 9.31 -0.25
N GLY A 147 1.85 10.49 -0.86
CA GLY A 147 3.10 10.95 -1.47
C GLY A 147 3.51 12.33 -0.97
N MET A 148 4.82 12.56 -0.89
CA MET A 148 5.41 13.85 -0.52
C MET A 148 6.56 14.20 -1.46
N ARG A 149 6.78 15.51 -1.64
CA ARG A 149 7.85 16.05 -2.48
C ARG A 149 8.85 16.88 -1.65
N GLU A 150 10.12 16.78 -2.02
CA GLU A 150 11.31 17.51 -1.53
C GLU A 150 11.66 17.35 -0.05
N LYS A 151 10.68 17.40 0.86
CA LYS A 151 10.91 17.41 2.31
C LYS A 151 9.81 16.68 3.06
N LEU A 152 10.16 16.24 4.26
CA LEU A 152 9.20 15.71 5.22
C LEU A 152 8.23 16.82 5.65
N ILE A 153 6.94 16.58 5.49
CA ILE A 153 5.87 17.42 6.01
C ILE A 153 5.27 16.70 7.20
N ASN A 154 5.38 17.31 8.39
CA ASN A 154 4.89 16.68 9.60
C ASN A 154 3.37 16.80 9.71
N LEU A 155 2.66 15.80 9.20
CA LEU A 155 1.19 15.70 9.25
C LEU A 155 0.67 14.56 10.14
N PHE A 156 1.55 13.70 10.66
CA PHE A 156 1.17 12.43 11.27
C PHE A 156 0.71 12.55 12.74
N ASP A 157 1.19 13.56 13.46
CA ASP A 157 0.96 13.71 14.89
C ASP A 157 -0.51 14.02 15.19
N GLY A 158 -1.21 13.23 16.00
CA GLY A 158 -2.61 13.51 16.39
C GLY A 158 -3.64 13.23 15.30
N ILE A 159 -3.33 12.34 14.35
CA ILE A 159 -4.31 11.65 13.51
C ILE A 159 -4.77 10.37 14.23
N THR A 160 -6.07 10.11 14.20
CA THR A 160 -6.66 8.89 14.75
C THR A 160 -6.54 7.75 13.73
N TRP A 161 -5.36 7.14 13.65
CA TRP A 161 -5.06 6.04 12.72
C TRP A 161 -6.02 4.85 12.87
N GLY A 162 -6.47 4.29 11.75
CA GLY A 162 -7.44 3.17 11.72
C GLY A 162 -8.90 3.59 11.92
N SER A 163 -9.20 4.89 11.85
CA SER A 163 -10.57 5.41 11.85
C SER A 163 -11.00 5.90 10.45
N SER A 164 -12.31 6.02 10.23
CA SER A 164 -12.88 6.61 9.01
C SER A 164 -12.69 8.12 8.88
N ASN A 165 -12.05 8.76 9.87
CA ASN A 165 -11.76 10.20 9.85
C ASN A 165 -10.35 10.53 9.37
N VAL A 166 -9.49 9.54 9.10
CA VAL A 166 -8.06 9.75 8.79
C VAL A 166 -7.86 10.73 7.64
N LEU A 167 -8.57 10.57 6.51
CA LEU A 167 -8.47 11.48 5.37
C LEU A 167 -8.91 12.90 5.73
N LYS A 168 -10.02 13.03 6.45
CA LYS A 168 -10.59 14.33 6.85
C LYS A 168 -9.67 15.07 7.81
N GLU A 169 -9.13 14.39 8.82
CA GLU A 169 -8.18 14.94 9.78
C GLU A 169 -6.88 15.36 9.08
N THR A 170 -6.36 14.52 8.18
CA THR A 170 -5.17 14.81 7.37
C THR A 170 -5.39 16.07 6.53
N HIS A 171 -6.49 16.13 5.78
CA HIS A 171 -6.82 17.28 4.93
C HIS A 171 -6.96 18.57 5.74
N SER A 172 -7.67 18.53 6.88
CA SER A 172 -7.81 19.70 7.77
C SER A 172 -6.44 20.19 8.25
N ARG A 173 -5.53 19.28 8.57
CA ARG A 173 -4.19 19.62 9.05
C ARG A 173 -3.31 20.22 7.96
N LEU A 174 -3.34 19.65 6.76
CA LEU A 174 -2.61 20.20 5.61
C LEU A 174 -3.09 21.63 5.30
N LYS A 175 -4.40 21.84 5.29
CA LYS A 175 -5.01 23.16 5.07
C LYS A 175 -4.57 24.17 6.12
N SER A 176 -4.61 23.81 7.41
CA SER A 176 -4.20 24.72 8.50
C SER A 176 -2.72 25.11 8.46
N ASN A 177 -1.87 24.31 7.81
CA ASN A 177 -0.44 24.59 7.66
C ASN A 177 -0.07 25.20 6.30
N GLY A 178 -1.05 25.56 5.47
CA GLY A 178 -0.80 26.12 4.14
C GLY A 178 -0.12 25.15 3.17
N VAL A 179 -0.22 23.85 3.41
CA VAL A 179 0.38 22.80 2.58
C VAL A 179 -0.59 22.47 1.44
N THR A 180 -0.09 22.47 0.20
CA THR A 180 -0.90 22.13 -0.97
C THR A 180 -1.13 20.62 -1.05
N LEU A 181 -2.37 20.23 -1.36
CA LEU A 181 -2.80 18.83 -1.45
C LEU A 181 -3.35 18.50 -2.83
N GLY A 182 -2.85 17.43 -3.44
CA GLY A 182 -3.45 16.76 -4.59
C GLY A 182 -4.24 15.52 -4.15
N LEU A 183 -5.34 15.22 -4.83
CA LEU A 183 -6.12 14.01 -4.61
C LEU A 183 -6.12 13.16 -5.89
N LEU A 184 -5.82 11.87 -5.73
CA LEU A 184 -5.93 10.87 -6.80
C LEU A 184 -7.36 10.32 -6.88
N PRO A 185 -7.68 9.52 -7.91
CA PRO A 185 -8.93 8.78 -7.95
C PRO A 185 -9.14 7.92 -6.69
N VAL A 186 -10.40 7.73 -6.32
CA VAL A 186 -10.78 6.90 -5.18
C VAL A 186 -10.50 5.44 -5.48
N TRP A 187 -10.04 4.69 -4.47
CA TRP A 187 -9.96 3.23 -4.48
C TRP A 187 -10.43 2.66 -3.13
N TYR A 188 -10.26 1.36 -2.90
CA TYR A 188 -10.74 0.68 -1.71
C TYR A 188 -9.73 -0.37 -1.23
N ASP A 189 -9.63 -0.52 0.09
CA ASP A 189 -8.90 -1.60 0.74
C ASP A 189 -9.84 -2.76 1.06
N VAL A 190 -9.29 -3.98 1.14
CA VAL A 190 -10.08 -5.20 1.37
C VAL A 190 -9.80 -5.75 2.75
N ASP A 191 -10.67 -5.45 3.71
CA ASP A 191 -10.43 -5.70 5.14
C ASP A 191 -11.50 -6.54 5.82
N ARG A 192 -12.73 -6.55 5.29
CA ARG A 192 -13.90 -7.23 5.83
C ARG A 192 -14.49 -8.22 4.81
N PRO A 193 -15.36 -9.14 5.26
CA PRO A 193 -15.99 -10.11 4.37
C PRO A 193 -16.71 -9.47 3.17
N ASP A 194 -17.45 -8.37 3.40
CA ASP A 194 -18.16 -7.65 2.33
C ASP A 194 -17.19 -7.09 1.27
N ASP A 195 -16.03 -6.59 1.70
CA ASP A 195 -14.99 -6.10 0.79
C ASP A 195 -14.41 -7.25 -0.05
N LEU A 196 -14.29 -8.44 0.54
CA LEU A 196 -13.76 -9.61 -0.15
C LEU A 196 -14.73 -10.16 -1.19
N ILE A 197 -16.02 -10.19 -0.87
CA ILE A 197 -17.08 -10.56 -1.82
C ILE A 197 -17.07 -9.57 -2.99
N PHE A 198 -17.04 -8.27 -2.68
CA PHE A 198 -16.92 -7.23 -3.69
C PHE A 198 -15.65 -7.39 -4.55
N LEU A 199 -14.50 -7.65 -3.94
CA LEU A 199 -13.23 -7.87 -4.66
C LEU A 199 -13.34 -9.04 -5.63
N LYS A 200 -13.94 -10.16 -5.21
CA LYS A 200 -14.12 -11.35 -6.05
C LYS A 200 -14.91 -11.03 -7.33
N ASP A 201 -16.06 -10.39 -7.17
CA ASP A 201 -16.91 -9.97 -8.31
C ASP A 201 -16.20 -8.95 -9.20
N HIS A 202 -15.51 -7.98 -8.58
CA HIS A 202 -14.76 -6.96 -9.31
C HIS A 202 -13.63 -7.58 -10.14
N LEU A 203 -12.85 -8.49 -9.58
CA LEU A 203 -11.75 -9.15 -10.29
C LEU A 203 -12.26 -10.04 -11.44
N GLU A 204 -13.36 -10.76 -11.24
CA GLU A 204 -14.01 -11.56 -12.29
C GLU A 204 -14.42 -10.69 -13.47
N LEU A 205 -15.11 -9.58 -13.20
CA LEU A 205 -15.52 -8.62 -14.24
C LEU A 205 -14.32 -7.98 -14.93
N MET A 206 -13.28 -7.61 -14.18
CA MET A 206 -12.03 -7.06 -14.72
C MET A 206 -11.34 -8.06 -15.66
N ALA A 207 -11.21 -9.33 -15.25
CA ALA A 207 -10.65 -10.38 -16.07
C ALA A 207 -11.45 -10.57 -17.38
N SER A 208 -12.79 -10.51 -17.31
CA SER A 208 -13.67 -10.65 -18.48
C SER A 208 -13.46 -9.57 -19.55
N VAL A 209 -13.00 -8.38 -19.15
CA VAL A 209 -12.67 -7.27 -20.05
C VAL A 209 -11.17 -7.15 -20.35
N GLY A 210 -10.39 -8.17 -20.01
CA GLY A 210 -8.97 -8.28 -20.34
C GLY A 210 -8.03 -7.45 -19.45
N LYS A 211 -8.50 -7.03 -18.28
CA LYS A 211 -7.67 -6.36 -17.26
C LYS A 211 -6.84 -7.39 -16.47
N LYS A 212 -5.71 -6.96 -15.92
CA LYS A 212 -4.67 -7.83 -15.34
C LYS A 212 -4.24 -7.39 -13.94
N GLU A 213 -5.01 -6.54 -13.30
CA GLU A 213 -4.86 -6.16 -11.91
C GLU A 213 -5.34 -7.32 -11.02
N GLY A 214 -4.57 -7.69 -9.99
CA GLY A 214 -4.98 -8.70 -9.01
C GLY A 214 -5.08 -10.14 -9.52
N VAL A 215 -4.31 -10.54 -10.54
CA VAL A 215 -4.43 -11.86 -11.19
C VAL A 215 -4.24 -13.03 -10.21
N LEU A 216 -3.22 -12.99 -9.36
CA LEU A 216 -2.98 -14.10 -8.42
C LEU A 216 -4.09 -14.19 -7.37
N THR A 217 -4.62 -13.03 -6.98
CA THR A 217 -5.76 -12.94 -6.07
C THR A 217 -7.03 -13.47 -6.72
N HIS A 218 -7.27 -13.14 -8.00
CA HIS A 218 -8.41 -13.65 -8.77
C HIS A 218 -8.35 -15.17 -8.90
N ASP A 219 -7.21 -15.71 -9.34
CA ASP A 219 -6.99 -17.14 -9.48
C ASP A 219 -7.23 -17.86 -8.15
N PHE A 220 -6.70 -17.34 -7.05
CA PHE A 220 -6.92 -17.91 -5.72
C PHE A 220 -8.40 -17.89 -5.32
N LEU A 221 -9.08 -16.74 -5.46
CA LEU A 221 -10.49 -16.58 -5.10
C LEU A 221 -11.44 -17.43 -5.94
N SER A 222 -11.04 -17.84 -7.14
CA SER A 222 -11.79 -18.80 -7.97
C SER A 222 -11.83 -20.21 -7.34
N THR A 223 -10.86 -20.54 -6.48
CA THR A 223 -10.77 -21.84 -5.78
C THR A 223 -11.42 -21.84 -4.40
N VAL A 224 -11.71 -20.67 -3.84
CA VAL A 224 -12.30 -20.51 -2.50
C VAL A 224 -13.80 -20.31 -2.59
N SER A 225 -14.55 -21.11 -1.82
CA SER A 225 -16.02 -21.06 -1.74
C SER A 225 -16.47 -20.28 -0.50
N PHE A 226 -17.29 -19.25 -0.71
CA PHE A 226 -17.99 -18.48 0.32
C PHE A 226 -19.11 -17.67 -0.33
#